data_AF-R4Z338-F1
#
_entry.id   AF-R4Z338-F1
#
_cell.length_a   1.000
_cell.length_b   1.000
_cell.length_c   1.000
_cell.angle_alpha   90.00
_cell.angle_beta   90.00
_cell.angle_gamma   90.00
#
_symmetry.space_group_name_H-M   'P 1'
#
loop_
_entity.id
_entity.type
_entity.pdbx_description
1 polymer ?
#
loop_
_entity_poly.entity_id
_entity_poly.type
_entity_poly.pdbx_seq_one_letter_code
_entity_poly.pdbx_strand_id
1 'polypeptide(L)'
;MDHGKAEGVVLGDQASMDAWKGEFNQRPRAERDQVLGPTAYPPEAMGKRPPFLPVTLPTDDELEQALTRAPFLYQLIGLVDYIGKGKALTQTGNLKLADGMELVEVLRTGDRVDEWIGDRQFKTRSSADLGGLDLVFQVAIDAKLLKRPRTGDKVVPGPKAHLARQPTLKLADAAFRSLIFDVCPSRHLNRIDPYGFGWFAESLDEQLPDMLLYLCGEQNDEVSEVSSGGQEVSGGWVEMDVLGGWLVNRLAAEVAEAPVIGGLRYLDAADLPGAAADLPDAEARAEIDHWLYAGGESAVRRLADAMIDAGLASSGR
;
A
#
# COMPACT_ATOMS: atom_id res chain seq x y z
N MET A 1 -1.13 35.11 0.84
CA MET A 1 -2.27 36.05 0.88
C MET A 1 -3.42 35.32 1.56
N ASP A 2 -4.30 36.02 2.25
CA ASP A 2 -5.39 35.39 3.00
C ASP A 2 -6.57 35.10 2.06
N HIS A 3 -6.57 33.90 1.46
CA HIS A 3 -7.42 33.52 0.33
C HIS A 3 -8.93 33.62 0.64
N GLY A 4 -9.33 33.48 1.91
CA GLY A 4 -10.73 33.68 2.34
C GLY A 4 -11.22 35.12 2.14
N LYS A 5 -10.36 36.14 2.32
CA LYS A 5 -10.76 37.54 2.07
C LYS A 5 -10.97 37.83 0.59
N ALA A 6 -10.27 37.12 -0.30
CA ALA A 6 -10.38 37.29 -1.74
C ALA A 6 -11.74 36.80 -2.29
N GLU A 7 -12.38 35.85 -1.60
CA GLU A 7 -13.71 35.33 -1.94
C GLU A 7 -14.85 35.97 -1.14
N GLY A 8 -14.58 37.06 -0.40
CA GLY A 8 -15.61 37.78 0.35
C GLY A 8 -16.02 37.11 1.67
N VAL A 9 -15.22 36.19 2.21
CA VAL A 9 -15.48 35.57 3.52
C VAL A 9 -15.22 36.58 4.63
N VAL A 10 -16.18 36.71 5.56
CA VAL A 10 -16.03 37.57 6.74
C VAL A 10 -15.28 36.78 7.81
N LEU A 11 -13.98 37.03 7.93
CA LEU A 11 -13.15 36.38 8.93
C LEU A 11 -13.57 36.77 10.35
N GLY A 12 -13.73 35.78 11.23
CA GLY A 12 -14.22 35.94 12.60
C GLY A 12 -15.72 35.75 12.76
N ASP A 13 -16.47 35.63 11.66
CA ASP A 13 -17.84 35.10 11.68
C ASP A 13 -17.84 33.61 11.38
N GLN A 14 -18.13 32.81 12.41
CA GLN A 14 -18.13 31.36 12.32
C GLN A 14 -19.15 30.84 11.29
N ALA A 15 -20.31 31.49 11.15
CA ALA A 15 -21.34 31.05 10.20
C ALA A 15 -20.91 31.30 8.75
N SER A 16 -20.34 32.47 8.45
CA SER A 16 -19.76 32.77 7.12
C SER A 16 -18.61 31.82 6.78
N MET A 17 -17.74 31.52 7.75
CA MET A 17 -16.62 30.60 7.56
C MET A 17 -17.08 29.15 7.33
N ASP A 18 -18.09 28.67 8.06
CA ASP A 18 -18.59 27.30 7.90
C ASP A 18 -19.41 27.12 6.61
N ALA A 19 -20.17 28.15 6.20
CA ALA A 19 -20.84 28.15 4.90
C ALA A 19 -19.84 28.11 3.74
N TRP A 20 -18.79 28.94 3.81
CA TRP A 20 -17.72 28.93 2.81
C TRP A 20 -16.98 27.60 2.76
N LYS A 21 -16.61 27.01 3.90
CA LYS A 21 -16.00 25.67 3.95
C LYS A 21 -16.90 24.61 3.31
N GLY A 22 -18.20 24.64 3.61
CA GLY A 22 -19.18 23.73 3.05
C GLY A 22 -19.27 23.82 1.53
N GLU A 23 -19.30 25.04 0.98
CA GLU A 23 -19.33 25.27 -0.47
C GLU A 23 -17.99 24.91 -1.12
N PHE A 24 -16.88 25.37 -0.55
CA PHE A 24 -15.53 25.13 -1.05
C PHE A 24 -15.22 23.63 -1.14
N ASN A 25 -15.62 22.83 -0.15
CA ASN A 25 -15.40 21.39 -0.13
C ASN A 25 -16.16 20.64 -1.23
N GLN A 26 -17.25 21.22 -1.77
CA GLN A 26 -18.03 20.63 -2.87
C GLN A 26 -17.49 21.02 -4.26
N ARG A 27 -16.54 21.94 -4.36
CA ARG A 27 -15.99 22.39 -5.66
C ARG A 27 -15.13 21.29 -6.30
N PRO A 28 -15.16 21.15 -7.63
CA PRO A 28 -14.21 20.31 -8.38
C PRO A 28 -12.75 20.70 -8.08
N ARG A 29 -11.85 19.71 -8.18
CA ARG A 29 -10.42 19.88 -7.82
C ARG A 29 -9.76 21.09 -8.48
N ALA A 30 -9.93 21.25 -9.79
CA ALA A 30 -9.34 22.34 -10.55
C ALA A 30 -9.81 23.73 -10.10
N GLU A 31 -10.99 23.84 -9.48
CA GLU A 31 -11.51 25.09 -8.94
C GLU A 31 -10.95 25.35 -7.53
N ARG A 32 -10.78 24.32 -6.70
CA ARG A 32 -10.14 24.44 -5.38
C ARG A 32 -8.67 24.87 -5.50
N ASP A 33 -7.94 24.32 -6.46
CA ASP A 33 -6.52 24.63 -6.68
C ASP A 33 -6.29 26.08 -7.16
N GLN A 34 -7.28 26.73 -7.76
CA GLN A 34 -7.21 28.16 -8.10
C GLN A 34 -7.22 29.05 -6.85
N VAL A 35 -7.80 28.57 -5.76
CA VAL A 35 -8.00 29.32 -4.51
C VAL A 35 -6.86 29.07 -3.54
N LEU A 36 -6.50 27.81 -3.29
CA LEU A 36 -5.45 27.43 -2.34
C LEU A 36 -4.05 27.36 -2.97
N GLY A 37 -3.96 27.48 -4.30
CA GLY A 37 -2.81 27.01 -5.06
C GLY A 37 -2.85 25.48 -5.25
N PRO A 38 -1.98 24.90 -6.08
CA PRO A 38 -1.88 23.45 -6.19
C PRO A 38 -1.62 22.86 -4.80
N THR A 39 -2.54 22.02 -4.34
CA THR A 39 -2.49 21.33 -3.03
C THR A 39 -1.50 20.17 -2.99
N ALA A 40 -0.79 19.94 -4.09
CA ALA A 40 0.36 19.07 -4.09
C ALA A 40 1.38 19.62 -3.09
N TYR A 41 1.91 18.75 -2.23
CA TYR A 41 3.27 18.97 -1.76
C TYR A 41 4.09 19.18 -3.04
N PRO A 42 4.69 20.35 -3.28
CA PRO A 42 5.20 20.64 -4.61
C PRO A 42 6.17 19.52 -4.98
N PRO A 43 6.00 18.85 -6.13
CA PRO A 43 6.99 17.87 -6.60
C PRO A 43 8.40 18.49 -6.62
N GLU A 44 8.45 19.81 -6.81
CA GLU A 44 9.64 20.65 -6.73
C GLU A 44 10.31 20.66 -5.34
N ALA A 45 9.53 20.50 -4.26
CA ALA A 45 10.02 20.33 -2.89
C ALA A 45 10.52 18.90 -2.58
N MET A 46 10.16 17.91 -3.40
CA MET A 46 10.74 16.56 -3.37
C MET A 46 12.09 16.49 -4.12
N GLY A 47 12.64 17.64 -4.55
CA GLY A 47 13.89 17.70 -5.29
C GLY A 47 13.82 17.01 -6.65
N LYS A 48 14.95 16.96 -7.38
CA LYS A 48 15.05 16.04 -8.52
C LYS A 48 14.98 14.63 -7.95
N ARG A 49 14.01 13.84 -8.43
CA ARG A 49 13.91 12.40 -8.14
C ARG A 49 15.33 11.80 -8.27
N PRO A 50 15.93 11.29 -7.19
CA PRO A 50 17.18 10.56 -7.31
C PRO A 50 16.97 9.45 -8.35
N PRO A 51 17.96 9.14 -9.20
CA PRO A 51 17.87 7.93 -10.00
C PRO A 51 17.58 6.77 -9.06
N PHE A 52 16.55 5.97 -9.36
CA PHE A 52 16.19 4.82 -8.55
C PHE A 52 17.42 3.95 -8.37
N LEU A 53 17.84 3.75 -7.11
CA LEU A 53 18.91 2.80 -6.83
C LEU A 53 18.45 1.41 -7.30
N PRO A 54 19.36 0.60 -7.85
CA PRO A 54 19.00 -0.76 -8.27
C PRO A 54 18.34 -1.52 -7.11
N VAL A 55 17.13 -2.00 -7.35
CA VAL A 55 16.31 -2.69 -6.35
C VAL A 55 16.93 -4.05 -6.10
N THR A 56 17.39 -4.34 -4.88
CA THR A 56 17.77 -5.71 -4.52
C THR A 56 16.54 -6.48 -4.07
N LEU A 57 16.14 -7.53 -4.80
CA LEU A 57 15.02 -8.37 -4.37
C LEU A 57 15.40 -9.17 -3.10
N PRO A 58 14.55 -9.18 -2.05
CA PRO A 58 14.79 -10.04 -0.89
C PRO A 58 14.82 -11.52 -1.29
N THR A 59 15.45 -12.34 -0.46
CA THR A 59 15.47 -13.80 -0.63
C THR A 59 14.07 -14.40 -0.44
N ASP A 60 13.85 -15.60 -0.98
CA ASP A 60 12.56 -16.29 -0.84
C ASP A 60 12.24 -16.56 0.65
N ASP A 61 13.24 -16.93 1.46
CA ASP A 61 13.08 -17.13 2.91
C ASP A 61 12.67 -15.85 3.66
N GLU A 62 13.25 -14.71 3.31
CA GLU A 62 12.89 -13.41 3.90
C GLU A 62 11.47 -13.00 3.51
N LEU A 63 11.09 -13.24 2.25
CA LEU A 63 9.72 -12.99 1.78
C LEU A 63 8.70 -13.91 2.45
N GLU A 64 9.00 -15.20 2.62
CA GLU A 64 8.15 -16.14 3.34
C GLU A 64 7.97 -15.72 4.80
N GLN A 65 9.05 -15.35 5.50
CA GLN A 65 8.96 -14.84 6.86
C GLN A 65 8.13 -13.56 6.95
N ALA A 66 8.33 -12.61 6.02
CA ALA A 66 7.56 -11.37 6.00
C ALA A 66 6.06 -11.62 5.76
N LEU A 67 5.72 -12.51 4.83
CA LEU A 67 4.35 -12.96 4.60
C LEU A 67 3.70 -13.55 5.85
N THR A 68 4.45 -14.34 6.65
CA THR A 68 3.90 -14.91 7.88
C THR A 68 3.62 -13.88 8.97
N ARG A 69 4.26 -12.71 8.91
CA ARG A 69 4.12 -11.63 9.90
C ARG A 69 3.10 -10.58 9.51
N ALA A 70 2.60 -10.57 8.27
CA ALA A 70 1.67 -9.57 7.76
C ALA A 70 0.21 -9.83 8.22
N PRO A 71 -0.30 -9.12 9.27
CA PRO A 71 -1.60 -9.45 9.87
C PRO A 71 -2.75 -9.25 8.88
N PHE A 72 -2.62 -8.26 8.00
CA PHE A 72 -3.61 -7.91 7.00
C PHE A 72 -3.93 -9.05 6.03
N LEU A 73 -2.94 -9.89 5.67
CA LEU A 73 -3.16 -11.05 4.81
C LEU A 73 -4.04 -12.09 5.50
N TYR A 74 -3.80 -12.34 6.79
CA TYR A 74 -4.63 -13.25 7.58
C TYR A 74 -6.02 -12.70 7.84
N GLN A 75 -6.17 -11.38 7.96
CA GLN A 75 -7.49 -10.73 8.04
C GLN A 75 -8.30 -10.96 6.77
N LEU A 76 -7.68 -10.83 5.59
CA LEU A 76 -8.33 -11.12 4.30
C LEU A 76 -8.72 -12.60 4.17
N ILE A 77 -7.82 -13.51 4.57
CA ILE A 77 -8.07 -14.96 4.58
C ILE A 77 -9.26 -15.28 5.51
N GLY A 78 -9.18 -14.84 6.76
CA GLY A 78 -10.22 -15.06 7.77
C GLY A 78 -11.56 -14.46 7.35
N LEU A 79 -11.56 -13.29 6.70
CA LEU A 79 -12.77 -12.69 6.17
C LEU A 79 -13.40 -13.57 5.08
N VAL A 80 -12.61 -14.02 4.09
CA VAL A 80 -13.12 -14.89 3.00
C VAL A 80 -13.66 -16.21 3.57
N ASP A 81 -12.97 -16.81 4.53
CA ASP A 81 -13.42 -18.02 5.22
C ASP A 81 -14.73 -17.79 5.99
N TYR A 82 -14.85 -16.67 6.71
CA TYR A 82 -16.06 -16.30 7.44
C TYR A 82 -17.26 -16.08 6.51
N ILE A 83 -17.07 -15.43 5.35
CA ILE A 83 -18.13 -15.26 4.36
C ILE A 83 -18.59 -16.63 3.82
N GLY A 84 -17.67 -17.57 3.62
CA GLY A 84 -17.98 -18.94 3.20
C GLY A 84 -18.80 -18.97 1.92
N LYS A 85 -20.01 -19.54 1.96
CA LYS A 85 -20.93 -19.60 0.80
C LYS A 85 -21.65 -18.27 0.50
N GLY A 86 -21.56 -17.31 1.41
CA GLY A 86 -22.13 -15.98 1.27
C GLY A 86 -22.87 -15.51 2.53
N LYS A 87 -22.77 -14.22 2.82
CA LYS A 87 -23.39 -13.55 3.97
C LYS A 87 -24.31 -12.43 3.52
N ALA A 88 -25.40 -12.23 4.25
CA ALA A 88 -26.34 -11.16 3.96
C ALA A 88 -25.74 -9.79 4.28
N LEU A 89 -26.07 -8.81 3.45
CA LEU A 89 -25.74 -7.41 3.58
C LEU A 89 -26.99 -6.62 4.00
N THR A 90 -26.77 -5.40 4.47
CA THR A 90 -27.81 -4.39 4.64
C THR A 90 -28.25 -3.87 3.27
N GLN A 91 -29.33 -3.08 3.24
CA GLN A 91 -29.79 -2.41 2.01
C GLN A 91 -28.74 -1.43 1.44
N THR A 92 -27.88 -0.87 2.30
CA THR A 92 -26.75 -0.01 1.90
C THR A 92 -25.52 -0.80 1.45
N GLY A 93 -25.59 -2.13 1.44
CA GLY A 93 -24.51 -3.00 0.98
C GLY A 93 -23.40 -3.24 2.01
N ASN A 94 -23.63 -2.93 3.29
CA ASN A 94 -22.69 -3.17 4.37
C ASN A 94 -22.93 -4.54 5.01
N LEU A 95 -21.94 -5.08 5.70
CA LEU A 95 -22.18 -6.24 6.57
C LEU A 95 -23.22 -5.87 7.63
N LYS A 96 -24.03 -6.84 8.05
CA LYS A 96 -24.92 -6.61 9.20
C LYS A 96 -24.06 -6.30 10.41
N LEU A 97 -24.50 -5.37 11.25
CA LEU A 97 -23.71 -4.91 12.40
C LEU A 97 -23.29 -6.06 13.32
N ALA A 98 -24.16 -7.06 13.53
CA ALA A 98 -23.81 -8.26 14.30
C ALA A 98 -22.65 -9.06 13.68
N ASP A 99 -22.68 -9.30 12.36
CA ASP A 99 -21.57 -9.93 11.64
C ASP A 99 -20.30 -9.06 11.71
N GLY A 100 -20.46 -7.73 11.64
CA GLY A 100 -19.34 -6.79 11.76
C GLY A 100 -18.67 -6.86 13.12
N MET A 101 -19.44 -6.82 14.21
CA MET A 101 -18.90 -6.94 15.57
C MET A 101 -18.21 -8.29 15.80
N GLU A 102 -18.76 -9.39 15.29
CA GLU A 102 -18.11 -10.70 15.37
C GLU A 102 -16.78 -10.72 14.61
N LEU A 103 -16.75 -10.14 13.41
CA LEU A 103 -15.53 -10.06 12.59
C LEU A 103 -14.44 -9.19 13.19
N VAL A 104 -14.77 -8.14 13.94
CA VAL A 104 -13.75 -7.32 14.65
C VAL A 104 -12.94 -8.20 15.61
N GLU A 105 -13.61 -9.05 16.37
CA GLU A 105 -12.97 -9.95 17.33
C GLU A 105 -12.18 -11.05 16.61
N VAL A 106 -12.79 -11.69 15.60
CA VAL A 106 -12.18 -12.82 14.87
C VAL A 106 -10.96 -12.37 14.07
N LEU A 107 -11.06 -11.25 13.37
CA LEU A 107 -9.99 -10.71 12.54
C LEU A 107 -9.01 -9.81 13.32
N ARG A 108 -9.34 -9.49 14.58
CA ARG A 108 -8.55 -8.60 15.45
C ARG A 108 -8.21 -7.29 14.75
N THR A 109 -9.20 -6.65 14.15
CA THR A 109 -9.02 -5.38 13.40
C THR A 109 -8.76 -4.20 14.33
N GLY A 110 -8.99 -4.37 15.64
CA GLY A 110 -8.72 -3.36 16.66
C GLY A 110 -9.77 -2.26 16.75
N ASP A 111 -10.88 -2.40 16.03
CA ASP A 111 -11.98 -1.44 16.06
C ASP A 111 -12.62 -1.36 17.45
N ARG A 112 -12.87 -0.14 17.92
CA ARG A 112 -13.58 0.11 19.18
C ARG A 112 -15.07 0.20 18.91
N VAL A 113 -15.85 -0.62 19.63
CA VAL A 113 -17.32 -0.59 19.56
C VAL A 113 -17.87 0.30 20.67
N ASP A 114 -18.83 1.16 20.32
CA ASP A 114 -19.51 2.06 21.26
C ASP A 114 -18.54 2.89 22.12
N GLU A 115 -17.52 3.45 21.47
CA GLU A 115 -16.40 4.13 22.10
C GLU A 115 -16.81 5.36 22.92
N TRP A 116 -16.16 5.56 24.07
CA TRP A 116 -16.27 6.76 24.87
C TRP A 116 -15.15 7.74 24.50
N ILE A 117 -15.51 8.93 24.05
CA ILE A 117 -14.58 10.03 23.80
C ILE A 117 -14.98 11.17 24.73
N GLY A 118 -14.16 11.40 25.75
CA GLY A 118 -14.50 12.32 26.84
C GLY A 118 -15.72 11.83 27.62
N ASP A 119 -16.76 12.65 27.68
CA ASP A 119 -18.04 12.38 28.35
C ASP A 119 -19.12 11.82 27.41
N ARG A 120 -18.82 11.67 26.11
CA ARG A 120 -19.78 11.25 25.09
C ARG A 120 -19.49 9.82 24.61
N GLN A 121 -20.55 9.01 24.60
CA GLN A 121 -20.52 7.70 23.95
C GLN A 121 -20.89 7.82 22.46
N PHE A 122 -20.00 7.36 21.60
CA PHE A 122 -20.18 7.27 20.16
C PHE A 122 -20.65 5.87 19.81
N LYS A 123 -21.97 5.70 19.67
CA LYS A 123 -22.55 4.40 19.32
C LYS A 123 -22.19 3.98 17.89
N THR A 124 -21.77 2.74 17.73
CA THR A 124 -21.56 2.09 16.44
C THR A 124 -22.91 1.75 15.82
N ARG A 125 -23.24 2.32 14.65
CA ARG A 125 -24.54 2.17 13.99
C ARG A 125 -24.48 1.28 12.76
N SER A 126 -23.30 1.12 12.18
CA SER A 126 -23.03 0.38 10.95
C SER A 126 -21.69 -0.34 11.04
N SER A 127 -21.52 -1.44 10.31
CA SER A 127 -20.18 -2.04 10.16
C SER A 127 -19.21 -1.10 9.44
N ALA A 128 -19.73 -0.12 8.68
CA ALA A 128 -18.92 0.95 8.10
C ALA A 128 -18.40 1.95 9.14
N ASP A 129 -18.87 1.91 10.39
CA ASP A 129 -18.28 2.74 11.45
C ASP A 129 -17.04 2.06 12.05
N LEU A 130 -16.80 0.78 11.71
CA LEU A 130 -15.64 -0.03 12.12
C LEU A 130 -14.56 0.12 11.05
N GLY A 131 -13.76 1.19 11.14
CA GLY A 131 -12.83 1.61 10.09
C GLY A 131 -11.81 0.55 9.66
N GLY A 132 -11.25 -0.19 10.62
CA GLY A 132 -10.28 -1.26 10.37
C GLY A 132 -10.93 -2.44 9.63
N LEU A 133 -12.04 -2.95 10.16
CA LEU A 133 -12.82 -4.02 9.52
C LEU A 133 -13.29 -3.61 8.12
N ASP A 134 -13.82 -2.40 7.98
CA ASP A 134 -14.33 -1.95 6.71
C ASP A 134 -13.22 -1.76 5.67
N LEU A 135 -12.00 -1.37 6.08
CA LEU A 135 -10.84 -1.34 5.19
C LEU A 135 -10.54 -2.74 4.64
N VAL A 136 -10.46 -3.75 5.53
CA VAL A 136 -10.28 -5.15 5.13
C VAL A 136 -11.39 -5.58 4.15
N PHE A 137 -12.64 -5.18 4.43
CA PHE A 137 -13.79 -5.52 3.58
C PHE A 137 -13.73 -4.86 2.20
N GLN A 138 -13.43 -3.55 2.10
CA GLN A 138 -13.31 -2.88 0.80
C GLN A 138 -12.14 -3.42 0.00
N VAL A 139 -10.96 -3.63 0.62
CA VAL A 139 -9.82 -4.24 -0.07
C VAL A 139 -10.16 -5.63 -0.58
N ALA A 140 -10.89 -6.45 0.19
CA ALA A 140 -11.33 -7.76 -0.29
C ALA A 140 -12.28 -7.69 -1.49
N ILE A 141 -13.17 -6.69 -1.54
CA ILE A 141 -14.06 -6.44 -2.69
C ILE A 141 -13.25 -5.99 -3.91
N ASP A 142 -12.33 -5.04 -3.75
CA ASP A 142 -11.61 -4.47 -4.88
C ASP A 142 -10.53 -5.39 -5.43
N ALA A 143 -9.84 -6.13 -4.55
CA ALA A 143 -8.94 -7.23 -4.91
C ALA A 143 -9.69 -8.44 -5.50
N LYS A 144 -11.02 -8.37 -5.60
CA LYS A 144 -11.92 -9.41 -6.16
C LYS A 144 -11.86 -10.73 -5.40
N LEU A 145 -11.44 -10.70 -4.13
CA LEU A 145 -11.51 -11.83 -3.20
C LEU A 145 -12.96 -12.07 -2.79
N LEU A 146 -13.72 -11.00 -2.65
CA LEU A 146 -15.17 -10.99 -2.45
C LEU A 146 -15.87 -10.29 -3.61
N LYS A 147 -17.18 -10.51 -3.74
CA LYS A 147 -18.01 -9.85 -4.73
C LYS A 147 -19.40 -9.57 -4.15
N ARG A 148 -19.92 -8.38 -4.47
CA ARG A 148 -21.35 -8.06 -4.35
C ARG A 148 -22.01 -8.40 -5.69
N PRO A 149 -22.83 -9.47 -5.79
CA PRO A 149 -23.55 -9.79 -7.01
C PRO A 149 -24.46 -8.62 -7.42
N ARG A 150 -24.70 -8.48 -8.72
CA ARG A 150 -25.59 -7.45 -9.27
C ARG A 150 -27.04 -7.62 -8.81
N THR A 151 -27.42 -8.84 -8.45
CA THR A 151 -28.74 -9.21 -7.96
C THR A 151 -28.59 -9.98 -6.65
N GLY A 152 -29.40 -9.62 -5.66
CA GLY A 152 -29.36 -10.20 -4.31
C GLY A 152 -28.74 -9.27 -3.27
N ASP A 153 -28.86 -9.67 -2.01
CA ASP A 153 -28.48 -8.93 -0.81
C ASP A 153 -27.31 -9.59 -0.09
N LYS A 154 -26.44 -10.32 -0.81
CA LYS A 154 -25.34 -11.08 -0.20
C LYS A 154 -23.98 -10.68 -0.74
N VAL A 155 -22.97 -10.71 0.11
CA VAL A 155 -21.58 -10.81 -0.32
C VAL A 155 -21.21 -12.28 -0.45
N VAL A 156 -20.47 -12.62 -1.50
CA VAL A 156 -20.04 -13.99 -1.81
C VAL A 156 -18.55 -14.00 -2.19
N PRO A 157 -17.88 -15.15 -2.20
CA PRO A 157 -16.54 -15.27 -2.76
C PRO A 157 -16.47 -14.76 -4.20
N GLY A 158 -15.43 -13.97 -4.48
CA GLY A 158 -15.15 -13.41 -5.80
C GLY A 158 -14.26 -14.32 -6.66
N PRO A 159 -13.96 -13.91 -7.90
CA PRO A 159 -13.12 -14.69 -8.82
C PRO A 159 -11.71 -15.00 -8.28
N LYS A 160 -11.16 -14.12 -7.43
CA LYS A 160 -9.83 -14.28 -6.82
C LYS A 160 -9.87 -14.85 -5.40
N ALA A 161 -11.02 -15.32 -4.92
CA ALA A 161 -11.15 -15.90 -3.57
C ALA A 161 -10.16 -17.05 -3.30
N HIS A 162 -9.76 -17.78 -4.33
CA HIS A 162 -8.78 -18.86 -4.23
C HIS A 162 -7.38 -18.40 -3.76
N LEU A 163 -7.05 -17.11 -3.87
CA LEU A 163 -5.81 -16.53 -3.35
C LEU A 163 -5.82 -16.44 -1.82
N ALA A 164 -6.99 -16.28 -1.21
CA ALA A 164 -7.19 -16.13 0.23
C ALA A 164 -7.25 -17.49 0.94
N ARG A 165 -6.27 -18.37 0.66
CA ARG A 165 -6.11 -19.68 1.32
C ARG A 165 -4.91 -19.71 2.25
N GLN A 166 -3.88 -18.95 1.91
CA GLN A 166 -2.63 -18.84 2.66
C GLN A 166 -1.95 -17.52 2.26
N PRO A 167 -1.10 -16.95 3.12
CA PRO A 167 -0.37 -15.73 2.79
C PRO A 167 0.63 -16.05 1.67
N THR A 168 0.46 -15.41 0.51
CA THR A 168 1.32 -15.58 -0.66
C THR A 168 1.64 -14.21 -1.25
N LEU A 169 2.73 -14.11 -2.01
CA LEU A 169 3.07 -12.89 -2.76
C LEU A 169 1.93 -12.47 -3.71
N LYS A 170 1.17 -13.41 -4.28
CA LYS A 170 0.01 -13.10 -5.14
C LYS A 170 -1.14 -12.46 -4.37
N LEU A 171 -1.40 -12.92 -3.15
CA LEU A 171 -2.41 -12.31 -2.28
C LEU A 171 -1.94 -10.92 -1.80
N ALA A 172 -0.67 -10.80 -1.42
CA ALA A 172 -0.07 -9.55 -1.00
C ALA A 172 -0.09 -8.49 -2.11
N ASP A 173 0.32 -8.83 -3.33
CA ASP A 173 0.28 -7.92 -4.48
C ASP A 173 -1.15 -7.48 -4.81
N ALA A 174 -2.12 -8.41 -4.81
CA ALA A 174 -3.52 -8.08 -5.05
C ALA A 174 -4.09 -7.15 -3.97
N ALA A 175 -3.78 -7.40 -2.69
CA ALA A 175 -4.22 -6.57 -1.58
C ALA A 175 -3.57 -5.18 -1.61
N PHE A 176 -2.26 -5.12 -1.85
CA PHE A 176 -1.49 -3.88 -1.91
C PHE A 176 -1.97 -2.98 -3.04
N ARG A 177 -2.12 -3.51 -4.27
CA ARG A 177 -2.62 -2.72 -5.40
C ARG A 177 -4.02 -2.19 -5.15
N SER A 178 -4.92 -3.02 -4.63
CA SER A 178 -6.27 -2.55 -4.33
C SER A 178 -6.31 -1.56 -3.20
N LEU A 179 -5.44 -1.69 -2.19
CA LEU A 179 -5.31 -0.67 -1.15
C LEU A 179 -4.89 0.67 -1.74
N ILE A 180 -3.80 0.70 -2.52
CA ILE A 180 -3.19 1.95 -3.02
C ILE A 180 -4.02 2.60 -4.14
N PHE A 181 -4.55 1.82 -5.09
CA PHE A 181 -5.15 2.36 -6.32
C PHE A 181 -6.68 2.35 -6.35
N ASP A 182 -7.32 1.44 -5.63
CA ASP A 182 -8.78 1.30 -5.68
C ASP A 182 -9.46 1.89 -4.43
N VAL A 183 -9.00 1.44 -3.24
CA VAL A 183 -9.63 1.79 -1.96
C VAL A 183 -9.20 3.17 -1.48
N CYS A 184 -7.95 3.56 -1.76
CA CYS A 184 -7.37 4.86 -1.38
C CYS A 184 -7.42 5.06 0.16
N PRO A 185 -6.39 4.62 0.91
CA PRO A 185 -6.46 4.46 2.37
C PRO A 185 -6.79 5.75 3.11
N SER A 186 -6.30 6.89 2.65
CA SER A 186 -6.54 8.18 3.29
C SER A 186 -8.01 8.60 3.11
N ARG A 187 -8.55 8.48 1.90
CA ARG A 187 -9.97 8.75 1.60
C ARG A 187 -10.88 7.78 2.32
N HIS A 188 -10.49 6.52 2.43
CA HIS A 188 -11.27 5.52 3.16
C HIS A 188 -11.37 5.87 4.65
N LEU A 189 -10.25 6.23 5.28
CA LEU A 189 -10.22 6.66 6.68
C LEU A 189 -11.02 7.95 6.91
N ASN A 190 -10.99 8.87 5.94
CA ASN A 190 -11.67 10.16 6.01
C ASN A 190 -13.01 10.19 5.26
N ARG A 191 -13.61 9.03 4.96
CA ARG A 191 -14.89 8.95 4.21
C ARG A 191 -16.05 9.60 4.97
N ILE A 192 -15.98 9.53 6.29
CA ILE A 192 -16.78 10.35 7.17
C ILE A 192 -15.88 11.55 7.40
N ASP A 193 -16.20 12.67 6.76
CA ASP A 193 -15.41 13.90 6.83
C ASP A 193 -16.08 14.91 7.77
N PRO A 194 -16.10 14.67 9.10
CA PRO A 194 -16.73 15.59 10.03
C PRO A 194 -15.95 16.90 10.17
N TYR A 195 -14.71 16.97 9.65
CA TYR A 195 -13.78 18.08 9.85
C TYR A 195 -13.41 18.83 8.56
N GLY A 196 -13.85 18.38 7.38
CA GLY A 196 -13.59 19.02 6.09
C GLY A 196 -12.22 18.70 5.47
N PHE A 197 -11.58 17.59 5.86
CA PHE A 197 -10.28 17.12 5.36
C PHE A 197 -10.36 16.16 4.17
N GLY A 198 -11.56 15.87 3.64
CA GLY A 198 -11.74 14.94 2.53
C GLY A 198 -10.90 15.29 1.30
N TRP A 199 -10.71 16.59 1.02
CA TRP A 199 -9.86 17.07 -0.08
C TRP A 199 -8.35 16.84 0.16
N PHE A 200 -7.90 16.83 1.42
CA PHE A 200 -6.51 16.53 1.77
C PHE A 200 -6.25 15.03 1.65
N ALA A 201 -7.19 14.21 2.12
CA ALA A 201 -7.14 12.75 1.94
C ALA A 201 -7.09 12.36 0.45
N GLU A 202 -7.85 13.05 -0.41
CA GLU A 202 -7.77 12.87 -1.86
C GLU A 202 -6.36 13.13 -2.41
N SER A 203 -5.74 14.22 -1.97
CA SER A 203 -4.40 14.64 -2.38
C SER A 203 -3.32 13.69 -1.88
N LEU A 204 -3.46 13.17 -0.66
CA LEU A 204 -2.55 12.19 -0.09
C LEU A 204 -2.57 10.89 -0.89
N ASP A 205 -3.74 10.36 -1.21
CA ASP A 205 -3.82 9.08 -1.96
C ASP A 205 -3.34 9.22 -3.41
N GLU A 206 -3.50 10.38 -4.03
CA GLU A 206 -2.91 10.65 -5.36
C GLU A 206 -1.38 10.65 -5.32
N GLN A 207 -0.79 11.18 -4.25
CA GLN A 207 0.66 11.28 -4.07
C GLN A 207 1.27 10.02 -3.43
N LEU A 208 0.44 9.14 -2.84
CA LEU A 208 0.89 7.99 -2.06
C LEU A 208 1.85 7.06 -2.84
N PRO A 209 1.62 6.74 -4.13
CA PRO A 209 2.60 5.96 -4.90
C PRO A 209 3.97 6.65 -4.98
N ASP A 210 3.99 7.96 -5.26
CA ASP A 210 5.25 8.71 -5.37
C ASP A 210 5.93 8.88 -4.01
N MET A 211 5.17 9.05 -2.93
CA MET A 211 5.70 9.07 -1.57
C MET A 211 6.31 7.73 -1.17
N LEU A 212 5.66 6.60 -1.50
CA LEU A 212 6.21 5.26 -1.24
C LEU A 212 7.50 5.02 -2.04
N LEU A 213 7.54 5.49 -3.29
CA LEU A 213 8.73 5.43 -4.14
C LEU A 213 9.86 6.31 -3.60
N TYR A 214 9.54 7.49 -3.06
CA TYR A 214 10.51 8.36 -2.38
C TYR A 214 11.12 7.65 -1.15
N LEU A 215 10.28 7.03 -0.32
CA LEU A 215 10.73 6.27 0.86
C LEU A 215 11.60 5.05 0.51
N CYS A 216 11.55 4.52 -0.72
CA CYS A 216 12.48 3.49 -1.19
C CYS A 216 13.83 4.05 -1.65
N GLY A 217 13.87 5.33 -2.05
CA GLY A 217 15.05 5.96 -2.64
C GLY A 217 16.03 6.55 -1.61
N GLU A 218 15.56 6.90 -0.41
CA GLU A 218 16.40 7.49 0.63
C GLU A 218 16.83 6.47 1.70
N GLN A 219 18.11 6.52 2.06
CA GLN A 219 18.57 5.96 3.33
C GLN A 219 17.98 6.82 4.46
N ASN A 220 17.01 6.28 5.20
CA ASN A 220 16.62 6.70 6.55
C ASN A 220 16.83 8.20 6.85
N ASP A 221 15.98 9.06 6.27
CA ASP A 221 15.87 10.43 6.74
C ASP A 221 15.01 10.49 8.01
N GLU A 222 15.47 11.27 8.98
CA GLU A 222 14.84 11.48 10.28
C GLU A 222 13.47 12.15 10.09
N VAL A 223 12.39 11.38 10.20
CA VAL A 223 11.03 11.93 10.18
C VAL A 223 10.84 12.75 11.47
N SER A 224 10.88 14.07 11.33
CA SER A 224 10.56 14.98 12.44
C SER A 224 9.07 14.91 12.73
N GLU A 225 8.75 14.60 13.99
CA GLU A 225 7.43 14.67 14.65
C GLU A 225 6.20 14.82 13.74
N VAL A 226 5.51 13.70 13.47
CA VAL A 226 4.15 13.74 12.93
C VAL A 226 3.18 13.30 14.01
N SER A 227 2.44 14.25 14.57
CA SER A 227 1.39 13.99 15.55
C SER A 227 0.05 13.76 14.86
N SER A 228 -0.47 12.53 14.92
CA SER A 228 -1.81 12.21 14.45
C SER A 228 -2.51 11.21 15.37
N GLY A 229 -3.07 11.70 16.48
CA GLY A 229 -4.27 11.19 17.19
C GLY A 229 -4.34 9.73 17.70
N GLY A 230 -3.51 8.81 17.24
CA GLY A 230 -3.24 7.51 17.83
C GLY A 230 -2.05 7.62 18.78
N GLN A 231 -1.83 6.61 19.65
CA GLN A 231 -0.76 6.62 20.65
C GLN A 231 0.53 7.25 20.12
N GLU A 232 0.97 8.29 20.84
CA GLU A 232 2.26 8.95 20.62
C GLU A 232 3.36 7.91 20.78
N VAL A 233 3.97 7.51 19.67
CA VAL A 233 5.23 6.77 19.68
C VAL A 233 6.30 7.81 19.36
N SER A 234 6.86 8.42 20.41
CA SER A 234 7.98 9.35 20.26
C SER A 234 9.28 8.56 20.09
N GLY A 235 9.95 8.78 18.96
CA GLY A 235 11.21 8.12 18.60
C GLY A 235 11.03 6.77 17.90
N GLY A 236 11.61 6.64 16.71
CA GLY A 236 11.68 5.40 15.94
C GLY A 236 11.84 5.64 14.44
N TRP A 237 12.60 4.78 13.77
CA TRP A 237 12.67 4.76 12.31
C TRP A 237 11.42 4.07 11.77
N VAL A 238 10.69 4.72 10.86
CA VAL A 238 9.65 4.05 10.08
C VAL A 238 10.35 3.42 8.88
N GLU A 239 10.79 2.18 9.05
CA GLU A 239 11.31 1.37 7.95
C GLU A 239 10.18 0.55 7.35
N MET A 240 10.17 0.50 6.02
CA MET A 240 9.29 -0.42 5.31
C MET A 240 9.82 -1.84 5.50
N ASP A 241 8.94 -2.76 5.90
CA ASP A 241 9.34 -4.15 6.06
C ASP A 241 9.73 -4.79 4.71
N VAL A 242 10.34 -5.98 4.76
CA VAL A 242 10.80 -6.72 3.57
C VAL A 242 9.70 -6.89 2.51
N LEU A 243 8.45 -7.12 2.94
CA LEU A 243 7.32 -7.33 2.03
C LEU A 243 6.89 -6.01 1.39
N GLY A 244 6.81 -4.93 2.16
CA GLY A 244 6.52 -3.58 1.67
C GLY A 244 7.60 -3.10 0.69
N GLY A 245 8.88 -3.32 1.03
CA GLY A 245 10.02 -3.09 0.14
C GLY A 245 9.84 -3.80 -1.19
N TRP A 246 9.58 -5.11 -1.16
CA TRP A 246 9.33 -5.90 -2.37
C TRP A 246 8.14 -5.39 -3.20
N LEU A 247 7.02 -5.04 -2.57
CA LEU A 247 5.82 -4.55 -3.23
C LEU A 247 6.02 -3.18 -3.91
N VAL A 248 6.65 -2.23 -3.21
CA VAL A 248 6.91 -0.89 -3.75
C VAL A 248 7.97 -0.96 -4.84
N ASN A 249 8.98 -1.80 -4.69
CA ASN A 249 9.98 -2.01 -5.72
C ASN A 249 9.41 -2.62 -7.01
N ARG A 250 8.46 -3.56 -6.88
CA ARG A 250 7.70 -4.08 -8.02
C ARG A 250 6.86 -2.99 -8.68
N LEU A 251 6.27 -2.08 -7.89
CA LEU A 251 5.58 -0.91 -8.41
C LEU A 251 6.54 0.04 -9.14
N ALA A 252 7.74 0.27 -8.60
CA ALA A 252 8.78 1.10 -9.21
C ALA A 252 9.22 0.54 -10.57
N ALA A 253 9.43 -0.76 -10.66
CA ALA A 253 9.78 -1.45 -11.90
C ALA A 253 8.70 -1.26 -13.00
N GLU A 254 7.42 -1.34 -12.62
CA GLU A 254 6.29 -1.19 -13.56
C GLU A 254 6.06 0.28 -13.98
N VAL A 255 6.29 1.25 -13.09
CA VAL A 255 5.94 2.67 -13.32
C VAL A 255 7.12 3.50 -13.83
N ALA A 256 8.34 3.17 -13.43
CA ALA A 256 9.53 4.00 -13.66
C ALA A 256 10.63 3.32 -14.48
N GLU A 257 10.40 2.12 -15.01
CA GLU A 257 11.42 1.30 -15.69
C GLU A 257 12.70 1.16 -14.84
N ALA A 258 12.56 1.21 -13.52
CA ALA A 258 13.69 1.14 -12.60
C ALA A 258 14.38 -0.22 -12.74
N PRO A 259 15.72 -0.26 -12.79
CA PRO A 259 16.45 -1.52 -12.90
C PRO A 259 16.22 -2.38 -11.66
N VAL A 260 15.66 -3.58 -11.88
CA VAL A 260 15.36 -4.57 -10.85
C VAL A 260 16.55 -5.53 -10.77
N ILE A 261 17.24 -5.58 -9.64
CA ILE A 261 18.32 -6.53 -9.37
C ILE A 261 17.77 -7.79 -8.71
N GLY A 262 18.16 -8.94 -9.25
CA GLY A 262 17.65 -10.26 -8.90
C GLY A 262 16.59 -10.76 -9.87
N GLY A 263 16.33 -10.07 -10.97
CA GLY A 263 15.48 -10.55 -12.07
C GLY A 263 16.08 -11.78 -12.76
N LEU A 264 17.42 -11.91 -12.73
CA LEU A 264 18.12 -13.04 -13.34
C LEU A 264 18.26 -14.24 -12.40
N ARG A 265 17.78 -14.16 -11.14
CA ARG A 265 17.98 -15.20 -10.09
C ARG A 265 17.48 -16.61 -10.47
N TYR A 266 16.54 -16.70 -11.40
CA TYR A 266 15.97 -17.96 -11.86
C TYR A 266 16.64 -18.52 -13.12
N LEU A 267 17.59 -17.78 -13.71
CA LEU A 267 18.35 -18.28 -14.83
C LEU A 267 19.34 -19.36 -14.39
N ASP A 268 19.52 -20.33 -15.26
CA ASP A 268 20.62 -21.28 -15.11
C ASP A 268 21.96 -20.55 -15.30
N ALA A 269 23.01 -21.11 -14.68
CA ALA A 269 24.35 -20.51 -14.69
C ALA A 269 24.92 -20.28 -16.11
N ALA A 270 24.45 -21.05 -17.10
CA ALA A 270 24.85 -20.92 -18.51
C ALA A 270 24.21 -19.71 -19.21
N ASP A 271 23.01 -19.32 -18.82
CA ASP A 271 22.27 -18.23 -19.46
C ASP A 271 22.54 -16.87 -18.79
N LEU A 272 22.97 -16.89 -17.53
CA LEU A 272 23.25 -15.70 -16.72
C LEU A 272 24.23 -14.71 -17.41
N PRO A 273 25.39 -15.12 -17.96
CA PRO A 273 26.33 -14.19 -18.57
C PRO A 273 25.77 -13.48 -19.81
N GLY A 274 24.95 -14.20 -20.59
CA GLY A 274 24.31 -13.63 -21.78
C GLY A 274 23.26 -12.59 -21.41
N ALA A 275 22.40 -12.91 -20.43
CA ALA A 275 21.39 -11.97 -19.95
C ALA A 275 22.01 -10.76 -19.22
N ALA A 276 23.11 -10.96 -18.48
CA ALA A 276 23.82 -9.88 -17.82
C ALA A 276 24.54 -8.95 -18.81
N ALA A 277 24.95 -9.44 -19.99
CA ALA A 277 25.64 -8.63 -21.00
C ALA A 277 24.74 -7.58 -21.68
N ASP A 278 23.41 -7.76 -21.62
CA ASP A 278 22.43 -6.80 -22.13
C ASP A 278 22.15 -5.66 -21.13
N LEU A 279 22.71 -5.72 -19.92
CA LEU A 279 22.53 -4.72 -18.85
C LEU A 279 23.73 -3.77 -18.75
N PRO A 280 23.53 -2.54 -18.25
CA PRO A 280 24.64 -1.65 -17.86
C PRO A 280 25.58 -2.31 -16.82
N ASP A 281 26.89 -2.07 -16.92
CA ASP A 281 27.92 -2.73 -16.08
C ASP A 281 27.62 -2.76 -14.57
N ALA A 282 27.07 -1.67 -14.02
CA ALA A 282 26.72 -1.58 -12.60
C ALA A 282 25.55 -2.51 -12.23
N GLU A 283 24.56 -2.64 -13.12
CA GLU A 283 23.39 -3.50 -12.95
C GLU A 283 23.74 -4.97 -13.19
N ALA A 284 24.52 -5.24 -14.25
CA ALA A 284 25.03 -6.59 -14.54
C ALA A 284 25.81 -7.16 -13.35
N ARG A 285 26.66 -6.34 -12.72
CA ARG A 285 27.42 -6.74 -11.53
C ARG A 285 26.51 -7.02 -10.34
N ALA A 286 25.54 -6.15 -10.09
CA ALA A 286 24.59 -6.32 -9.00
C ALA A 286 23.70 -7.57 -9.20
N GLU A 287 23.27 -7.87 -10.44
CA GLU A 287 22.53 -9.11 -10.78
C GLU A 287 23.36 -10.37 -10.54
N ILE A 288 24.64 -10.36 -10.94
CA ILE A 288 25.54 -11.49 -10.70
C ILE A 288 25.78 -11.68 -9.20
N ASP A 289 26.04 -10.60 -8.45
CA ASP A 289 26.23 -10.66 -6.99
C ASP A 289 24.96 -11.18 -6.28
N HIS A 290 23.77 -10.75 -6.72
CA HIS A 290 22.49 -11.26 -6.22
C HIS A 290 22.28 -12.74 -6.53
N TRP A 291 22.52 -13.15 -7.78
CA TRP A 291 22.40 -14.55 -8.20
C TRP A 291 23.36 -15.46 -7.41
N LEU A 292 24.59 -14.99 -7.16
CA LEU A 292 25.58 -15.69 -6.35
C LEU A 292 25.13 -15.82 -4.89
N TYR A 293 24.60 -14.75 -4.31
CA TYR A 293 24.06 -14.75 -2.95
C TYR A 293 22.87 -15.72 -2.81
N ALA A 294 21.90 -15.65 -3.73
CA ALA A 294 20.72 -16.51 -3.74
C ALA A 294 21.06 -17.99 -3.99
N GLY A 295 22.07 -18.28 -4.82
CA GLY A 295 22.47 -19.65 -5.15
C GLY A 295 23.36 -20.34 -4.10
N GLY A 296 23.71 -19.65 -3.01
CA GLY A 296 24.51 -20.16 -1.90
C GLY A 296 25.92 -20.62 -2.28
N GLU A 297 26.54 -21.46 -1.45
CA GLU A 297 27.95 -21.89 -1.59
C GLU A 297 28.27 -22.56 -2.95
N SER A 298 27.28 -23.15 -3.61
CA SER A 298 27.46 -23.82 -4.91
C SER A 298 27.42 -22.88 -6.12
N ALA A 299 26.91 -21.65 -5.95
CA ALA A 299 26.64 -20.72 -7.05
C ALA A 299 27.92 -20.36 -7.81
N VAL A 300 28.98 -20.01 -7.07
CA VAL A 300 30.28 -19.64 -7.64
C VAL A 300 30.83 -20.75 -8.53
N ARG A 301 30.74 -22.00 -8.08
CA ARG A 301 31.21 -23.16 -8.84
C ARG A 301 30.38 -23.39 -10.10
N ARG A 302 29.04 -23.33 -9.98
CA ARG A 302 28.14 -23.50 -11.13
C ARG A 302 28.40 -22.43 -12.20
N LEU A 303 28.61 -21.18 -11.79
CA LEU A 303 28.92 -20.09 -12.71
C LEU A 303 30.30 -20.26 -13.36
N ALA A 304 31.33 -20.63 -12.58
CA ALA A 304 32.66 -20.88 -13.13
C ALA A 304 32.67 -22.02 -14.15
N ASP A 305 32.02 -23.14 -13.84
CA ASP A 305 31.91 -24.30 -14.73
C ASP A 305 31.17 -23.90 -16.02
N ALA A 306 30.07 -23.14 -15.92
CA ALA A 306 29.32 -22.65 -17.08
C ALA A 306 30.13 -21.68 -17.96
N MET A 307 30.93 -20.79 -17.35
CA MET A 307 31.81 -19.88 -18.10
C MET A 307 32.94 -20.64 -18.81
N ILE A 308 33.46 -21.71 -18.22
CA ILE A 308 34.45 -22.59 -18.85
C ILE A 308 33.82 -23.34 -20.03
N ASP A 309 32.65 -23.92 -19.85
CA ASP A 309 31.93 -24.66 -20.89
C ASP A 309 31.55 -23.75 -22.08
N ALA A 310 31.22 -22.49 -21.80
CA ALA A 310 30.96 -21.47 -22.82
C ALA A 310 32.22 -20.89 -23.48
N GLY A 311 33.42 -21.27 -23.01
CA GLY A 311 34.70 -20.74 -23.50
C GLY A 311 34.98 -19.29 -23.11
N LEU A 312 34.22 -18.74 -22.16
CA LEU A 312 34.35 -17.37 -21.63
C LEU A 312 35.41 -17.28 -20.53
N ALA A 313 35.75 -18.41 -19.92
CA ALA A 313 36.83 -18.55 -18.96
C ALA A 313 37.72 -19.74 -19.33
N SER A 314 38.99 -19.68 -18.94
CA SER A 314 39.89 -20.84 -19.02
C SER A 314 39.89 -21.57 -17.68
N SER A 315 39.93 -22.90 -17.70
CA SER A 315 40.20 -23.66 -16.47
C SER A 315 41.58 -23.28 -15.95
N GLY A 316 41.61 -22.38 -14.98
CA GLY A 316 42.83 -22.00 -14.28
C GLY A 316 43.45 -23.23 -13.62
N ARG A 317 44.74 -23.45 -13.87
CA ARG A 317 45.60 -24.37 -13.12
C ARG A 317 45.86 -23.85 -11.71
#